data_AF-A0A924YDK8-F1
#
_entry.id   AF-A0A924YDK8-F1
#
_cell.length_a   1.000
_cell.length_b   1.000
_cell.length_c   1.000
_cell.angle_alpha   90.00
_cell.angle_beta   90.00
_cell.angle_gamma   90.00
#
_symmetry.space_group_name_H-M   'P 1'
#
loop_
_entity.id
_entity.type
_entity.pdbx_description
1 polymer ?
#
loop_
_entity_poly.entity_id
_entity_poly.type
_entity_poly.pdbx_seq_one_letter_code
_entity_poly.pdbx_strand_id
1 'polypeptide(L)'
;AFPPETFLGLLRHRNPAIIERLRLRHVRRGIYDNNHKLTVVGAGESTRIEGLYNVMSDPSETFNITDEHPALAVDLQRKLSTFVTEAEHRRTDNTNLTSTEVSAEVMENLRALGYLE
;
A
#
# COMPACT_ATOMS: atom_id res chain seq x y z
N ALA A 1 -3.58 -0.38 -3.03
CA ALA A 1 -4.70 0.58 -2.91
C ALA A 1 -4.14 1.99 -3.08
N PHE A 2 -4.84 2.85 -3.82
CA PHE A 2 -4.50 4.26 -3.96
C PHE A 2 -5.41 5.08 -3.04
N PRO A 3 -4.87 6.08 -2.32
CA PRO A 3 -5.68 6.95 -1.49
C PRO A 3 -6.65 7.75 -2.37
N PRO A 4 -7.95 7.83 -2.03
CA PRO A 4 -8.89 8.64 -2.79
C PRO A 4 -8.56 10.13 -2.63
N GLU A 5 -8.36 10.83 -3.75
CA GLU A 5 -7.96 12.25 -3.79
C GLU A 5 -8.95 13.17 -3.05
N THR A 6 -10.25 12.85 -3.07
CA THR A 6 -11.29 13.61 -2.38
C THR A 6 -11.00 13.76 -0.87
N PHE A 7 -10.58 12.68 -0.21
CA PHE A 7 -10.25 12.71 1.21
C PHE A 7 -8.92 13.41 1.49
N LEU A 8 -7.94 13.27 0.60
CA LEU A 8 -6.69 14.03 0.69
C LEU A 8 -6.95 15.53 0.54
N GLY A 9 -7.87 15.94 -0.35
CA GLY A 9 -8.30 17.32 -0.53
C GLY A 9 -8.92 17.92 0.74
N LEU A 10 -9.83 17.17 1.40
CA LEU A 10 -10.44 17.58 2.68
C LEU A 10 -9.41 17.71 3.81
N LEU A 11 -8.49 16.74 3.92
CA LEU A 11 -7.43 16.78 4.93
C LEU A 11 -6.45 17.92 4.68
N ARG A 12 -6.14 18.23 3.42
CA ARG A 12 -5.26 19.34 3.04
C ARG A 12 -5.79 20.69 3.54
N HIS A 13 -7.11 20.88 3.51
CA HIS A 13 -7.73 22.12 3.97
C HIS A 13 -7.73 22.26 5.49
N ARG A 14 -7.89 21.15 6.23
CA ARG A 14 -7.97 21.15 7.70
C ARG A 14 -6.62 21.07 8.40
N ASN A 15 -5.72 20.22 7.91
CA ASN A 15 -4.42 19.98 8.51
C ASN A 15 -3.45 19.40 7.45
N PRO A 16 -2.82 20.25 6.62
CA PRO A 16 -1.97 19.78 5.53
C PRO A 16 -0.76 18.98 6.03
N ALA A 17 -0.25 19.28 7.23
CA ALA A 17 0.90 18.59 7.81
C ALA A 17 0.63 17.09 8.05
N ILE A 18 -0.63 16.67 8.19
CA ILE A 18 -0.97 15.27 8.44
C ILE A 18 -0.73 14.39 7.21
N ILE A 19 -0.88 14.93 6.00
CA ILE A 19 -0.70 14.21 4.74
C ILE A 19 0.75 13.77 4.61
N GLU A 20 1.68 14.69 4.87
CA GLU A 20 3.11 14.43 4.79
C GLU A 20 3.58 13.56 5.98
N ARG A 21 3.15 13.88 7.21
CA ARG A 21 3.52 13.13 8.41
C ARG A 21 3.12 11.66 8.33
N LEU A 22 1.90 11.38 7.85
CA LEU A 22 1.37 10.03 7.71
C LEU A 22 1.59 9.44 6.31
N ARG A 23 2.32 10.13 5.43
CA ARG A 23 2.63 9.66 4.07
C ARG A 23 1.40 9.19 3.31
N LEU A 24 0.29 9.92 3.41
CA LEU A 24 -1.01 9.47 2.90
C LEU A 24 -1.06 9.38 1.38
N ARG A 25 -0.09 9.96 0.66
CA ARG A 25 0.09 9.84 -0.79
C ARG A 25 0.84 8.58 -1.23
N HIS A 26 1.45 7.86 -0.31
CA HIS A 26 2.26 6.70 -0.62
C HIS A 26 1.45 5.42 -0.48
N VAL A 27 1.74 4.47 -1.37
CA VAL A 27 1.14 3.13 -1.32
C VAL A 27 1.69 2.38 -0.10
N ARG A 28 0.78 1.79 0.68
CA ARG A 28 1.12 0.83 1.74
C ARG A 28 1.00 -0.59 1.23
N ARG A 29 1.98 -1.40 1.60
CA ARG A 29 2.01 -2.82 1.29
C ARG A 29 2.37 -3.59 2.56
N GLY A 30 1.87 -4.81 2.65
CA GLY A 30 2.22 -5.72 3.72
C GLY A 30 2.47 -7.11 3.19
N ILE A 31 3.31 -7.86 3.90
CA ILE A 31 3.53 -9.28 3.67
C ILE A 31 3.35 -10.02 4.99
N TYR A 32 2.69 -11.17 4.91
CA TYR A 32 2.61 -12.13 6.01
C TYR A 32 3.57 -13.28 5.70
N ASP A 33 4.30 -13.71 6.72
CA ASP A 33 5.11 -14.91 6.68
C ASP A 33 5.01 -15.62 8.04
N ASN A 34 4.35 -16.78 8.03
CA ASN A 34 3.97 -17.51 9.24
C ASN A 34 3.21 -16.60 10.23
N ASN A 35 3.77 -16.39 11.43
CA ASN A 35 3.19 -15.58 12.48
C ASN A 35 3.61 -14.11 12.41
N HIS A 36 4.33 -13.68 11.38
CA HIS A 36 4.83 -12.31 11.28
C HIS A 36 4.20 -11.55 10.13
N LYS A 37 3.96 -10.26 10.37
CA LYS A 37 3.51 -9.31 9.35
C LYS A 37 4.47 -8.14 9.29
N LEU A 38 5.01 -7.86 8.10
CA LEU A 38 5.76 -6.64 7.82
C LEU A 38 4.85 -5.66 7.08
N THR A 39 4.82 -4.40 7.52
CA THR A 39 4.14 -3.30 6.83
C THR A 39 5.16 -2.27 6.36
N VAL A 40 5.06 -1.87 5.10
CA VAL A 40 5.91 -0.84 4.48
C VAL A 40 5.08 0.22 3.78
N VAL A 41 5.64 1.42 3.65
CA VAL A 41 5.07 2.55 2.93
C VAL A 41 6.06 3.05 1.89
N GLY A 42 5.56 3.38 0.69
CA GLY A 42 6.38 3.83 -0.43
C GLY A 42 6.60 2.76 -1.49
N ALA A 43 7.50 3.05 -2.43
CA ALA A 43 7.89 2.15 -3.52
C ALA A 43 9.34 2.38 -3.90
N GLY A 44 10.00 1.34 -4.45
CA GLY A 44 11.40 1.39 -4.86
C GLY A 44 12.32 1.82 -3.71
N GLU A 45 13.23 2.74 -4.01
CA GLU A 45 14.21 3.28 -3.06
C GLU A 45 13.60 4.10 -1.93
N SER A 46 12.36 4.58 -2.08
CA SER A 46 11.64 5.32 -1.04
C SER A 46 10.82 4.41 -0.10
N THR A 47 11.02 3.10 -0.17
CA THR A 47 10.32 2.13 0.68
C THR A 47 10.81 2.25 2.12
N ARG A 48 9.89 2.49 3.05
CA ARG A 48 10.17 2.56 4.48
C ARG A 48 9.33 1.54 5.25
N ILE A 49 9.97 0.84 6.18
CA ILE A 49 9.29 -0.06 7.12
C ILE A 49 8.50 0.80 8.12
N GLU A 50 7.20 0.53 8.25
CA GLU A 50 6.33 1.11 9.27
C GLU A 50 6.30 0.22 10.52
N GLY A 51 6.40 -1.10 10.35
CA GLY A 51 6.58 -2.02 11.47
C GLY A 51 6.58 -3.49 11.09
N LEU A 52 7.06 -4.30 12.03
CA LEU A 52 7.05 -5.76 12.02
C LEU A 52 6.30 -6.21 13.27
N TYR A 53 5.37 -7.14 13.13
CA TYR A 53 4.47 -7.57 14.20
C TYR A 53 4.37 -9.09 14.22
N ASN A 54 4.25 -9.68 15.41
CA ASN A 54 3.86 -11.08 15.55
C ASN A 54 2.33 -11.15 15.70
N VAL A 55 1.65 -11.52 14.63
CA VAL A 55 0.18 -11.50 14.56
C VAL A 55 -0.49 -12.63 15.35
N MET A 56 0.27 -13.64 15.79
CA MET A 56 -0.27 -14.69 16.64
C MET A 56 -0.39 -14.20 18.08
N SER A 57 0.66 -13.56 18.61
CA SER A 57 0.67 -13.03 19.98
C SER A 57 0.07 -11.62 20.09
N ASP A 58 0.11 -10.84 19.01
CA ASP A 58 -0.37 -9.46 18.93
C ASP A 58 -1.21 -9.27 17.66
N PRO A 59 -2.45 -9.80 17.63
CA PRO A 59 -3.33 -9.67 16.47
C PRO A 59 -3.79 -8.23 16.22
N SER A 60 -3.61 -7.33 17.19
CA SER A 60 -3.94 -5.91 17.06
C SER A 60 -2.76 -5.05 16.58
N GLU A 61 -1.59 -5.65 16.33
CA GLU A 61 -0.41 -4.96 15.79
C GLU A 61 0.00 -3.74 16.62
N THR A 62 -0.04 -3.90 17.94
CA THR A 62 0.26 -2.85 18.92
C THR A 62 1.75 -2.77 19.27
N PHE A 63 2.49 -3.87 19.13
CA PHE A 63 3.90 -3.99 19.49
C PHE A 63 4.78 -4.16 18.25
N ASN A 64 5.47 -3.09 17.86
CA ASN A 64 6.41 -3.13 16.76
C ASN A 64 7.74 -3.74 17.21
N ILE A 65 8.07 -4.92 16.67
CA ILE A 65 9.27 -5.72 16.99
C ILE A 65 10.37 -5.58 15.93
N THR A 66 10.34 -4.51 15.11
CA THR A 66 11.32 -4.30 14.01
C THR A 66 12.76 -4.23 14.52
N ASP A 67 12.99 -3.49 15.61
CA ASP A 67 14.34 -3.28 16.16
C ASP A 67 14.88 -4.54 16.87
N GLU A 68 13.98 -5.40 17.36
CA GLU A 68 14.31 -6.68 17.99
C GLU A 68 14.67 -7.76 16.95
N HIS A 69 14.06 -7.69 15.76
CA HIS A 69 14.24 -8.66 14.68
C HIS A 69 14.61 -8.00 13.33
N PRO A 70 15.72 -7.25 13.24
CA PRO A 70 16.06 -6.49 12.03
C PRO A 70 16.35 -7.39 10.82
N ALA A 71 16.96 -8.56 11.05
CA ALA A 71 17.24 -9.53 9.99
C ALA A 71 15.95 -10.08 9.35
N LEU A 72 14.94 -10.36 10.16
CA LEU A 72 13.63 -10.81 9.69
C LEU A 72 12.92 -9.70 8.91
N ALA A 73 12.98 -8.46 9.41
CA ALA A 73 12.41 -7.32 8.70
C ALA A 73 13.02 -7.13 7.30
N VAL A 74 14.35 -7.25 7.18
CA VAL A 74 15.07 -7.19 5.89
C VAL A 74 14.70 -8.34 4.96
N ASP A 75 14.58 -9.57 5.50
CA ASP A 75 14.17 -10.74 4.71
C ASP A 75 12.75 -10.56 4.13
N LEU A 76 11.79 -10.18 4.99
CA LEU A 76 10.42 -9.94 4.57
C LEU A 76 10.31 -8.76 3.60
N GLN A 77 11.10 -7.70 3.79
CA GLN A 77 11.15 -6.57 2.85
C GLN A 77 11.63 -7.02 1.47
N ARG A 78 12.64 -7.90 1.41
CA ARG A 78 13.14 -8.47 0.16
C ARG A 78 12.09 -9.32 -0.53
N LYS A 79 11.45 -10.24 0.20
CA LYS A 79 10.35 -11.08 -0.31
C LYS A 79 9.22 -10.22 -0.88
N LEU A 80 8.83 -9.17 -0.16
CA LEU A 80 7.81 -8.23 -0.62
C LEU A 80 8.25 -7.49 -1.89
N SER A 81 9.50 -7.02 -1.95
CA SER A 81 10.03 -6.35 -3.15
C SER A 81 9.99 -7.25 -4.37
N THR A 82 10.41 -8.52 -4.23
CA THR A 82 10.34 -9.50 -5.32
C THR A 82 8.90 -9.69 -5.80
N PHE A 83 7.97 -9.89 -4.88
CA PHE A 83 6.54 -10.05 -5.21
C PHE A 83 5.97 -8.84 -5.95
N VAL A 84 6.32 -7.63 -5.51
CA VAL A 84 5.89 -6.39 -6.17
C VAL A 84 6.46 -6.29 -7.58
N THR A 85 7.76 -6.53 -7.76
CA THR A 85 8.40 -6.50 -9.08
C THR A 85 7.75 -7.50 -10.04
N GLU A 86 7.49 -8.73 -9.60
CA GLU A 86 6.80 -9.75 -10.40
C GLU A 86 5.35 -9.36 -10.75
N ALA A 87 4.64 -8.69 -9.84
CA ALA A 87 3.29 -8.21 -10.10
C ALA A 87 3.26 -7.06 -11.12
N GLU A 88 4.20 -6.12 -11.02
CA GLU A 88 4.32 -5.00 -11.97
C GLU A 88 4.74 -5.47 -13.37
N HIS A 89 5.63 -6.48 -13.46
CA HIS A 89 5.96 -7.09 -14.76
C HIS A 89 4.73 -7.71 -15.43
N ARG A 90 3.95 -8.52 -14.70
CA ARG A 90 2.70 -9.11 -15.21
C ARG A 90 1.68 -8.06 -15.63
N ARG A 91 1.60 -6.93 -14.92
CA ARG A 91 0.72 -5.81 -15.29
C ARG A 91 1.16 -5.17 -16.61
N THR A 92 2.46 -4.96 -16.78
CA THR A 92 3.03 -4.38 -18.01
C THR A 92 2.75 -5.28 -19.21
N ASP A 93 2.91 -6.60 -19.04
CA ASP A 93 2.64 -7.59 -20.09
C ASP A 93 1.14 -7.66 -20.45
N ASN A 94 0.24 -7.56 -19.47
CA ASN A 94 -1.22 -7.56 -19.71
C ASN A 94 -1.77 -6.23 -20.23
N THR A 95 -1.09 -5.11 -20.01
CA THR A 95 -1.51 -3.80 -20.53
C THR A 95 -1.47 -3.79 -22.07
N ASN A 96 -0.62 -4.62 -22.69
CA ASN A 96 -0.60 -4.83 -24.14
C ASN A 96 -1.75 -5.73 -24.65
N LEU A 97 -2.53 -6.36 -23.78
CA LEU A 97 -3.57 -7.34 -24.13
C LEU A 97 -5.00 -6.91 -23.75
N THR A 98 -5.20 -5.81 -23.02
CA THR A 98 -6.52 -5.47 -22.48
C THR A 98 -6.83 -3.96 -22.48
N SER A 99 -7.20 -3.43 -23.65
CA SER A 99 -8.28 -2.43 -23.69
C SER A 99 -9.60 -3.17 -23.44
N THR A 100 -9.85 -3.58 -22.21
CA THR A 100 -11.20 -4.01 -21.83
C THR A 100 -11.99 -2.73 -21.63
N GLU A 101 -12.84 -2.39 -22.59
CA GLU A 101 -13.76 -1.25 -22.51
C GLU A 101 -14.56 -1.35 -21.20
N VAL A 102 -14.31 -0.40 -20.30
CA VAL A 102 -15.08 -0.26 -19.06
C VAL A 102 -16.50 0.12 -19.45
N SER A 103 -17.50 -0.66 -19.00
CA SER A 103 -18.89 -0.39 -19.37
C SER A 103 -19.36 0.98 -18.85
N ALA A 104 -20.29 1.60 -19.58
CA ALA A 104 -20.83 2.92 -19.23
C ALA A 104 -21.46 2.96 -17.82
N GLU A 105 -22.02 1.84 -17.37
CA GLU A 105 -22.61 1.70 -16.03
C GLU A 105 -21.54 1.75 -14.92
N VAL A 106 -20.38 1.13 -15.14
CA VAL A 106 -19.26 1.20 -14.19
C VAL A 106 -18.70 2.63 -14.14
N MET A 107 -18.61 3.30 -15.29
CA MET A 107 -18.18 4.70 -15.36
C MET A 107 -19.11 5.64 -14.58
N GLU A 108 -20.43 5.45 -14.70
CA GLU A 108 -21.41 6.28 -14.00
C GLU A 108 -21.38 6.05 -12.48
N ASN A 109 -21.26 4.79 -12.04
CA ASN A 109 -21.10 4.48 -10.62
C ASN A 109 -19.81 5.07 -10.04
N LEU A 110 -18.71 5.06 -10.80
CA LEU A 110 -17.46 5.69 -10.39
C LEU A 110 -17.60 7.22 -10.28
N ARG A 111 -18.36 7.87 -11.16
CA ARG A 111 -18.69 9.30 -11.07
C ARG A 111 -19.56 9.60 -9.85
N ALA A 112 -20.58 8.79 -9.58
CA ALA A 112 -21.44 8.93 -8.40
C ALA A 112 -20.67 8.79 -7.06
N LEU A 113 -19.62 7.97 -7.06
CA LEU A 113 -18.70 7.80 -5.93
C LEU A 113 -17.59 8.86 -5.87
N GLY A 114 -17.51 9.76 -6.85
CA GLY A 114 -16.52 10.84 -6.91
C GLY A 114 -15.12 10.41 -7.33
N TYR A 115 -14.99 9.29 -8.05
CA TYR A 115 -13.72 8.82 -8.61
C TYR A 115 -13.42 9.38 -10.01
N LEU A 116 -14.42 9.96 -10.69
CA LEU A 116 -14.33 10.55 -12.03
C LEU A 116 -15.06 11.91 -12.05
N GLU A 117 -14.54 12.90 -12.79
CA GLU A 117 -15.21 14.18 -13.11
C GLU A 117 -15.90 14.10 -14.49
#